data_AF-A0A2V9LWG5-F1
#
_entry.id   AF-A0A2V9LWG5-F1
#
_cell.length_a   1.000
_cell.length_b   1.000
_cell.length_c   1.000
_cell.angle_alpha   90.00
_cell.angle_beta   90.00
_cell.angle_gamma   90.00
#
_symmetry.space_group_name_H-M   'P 1'
#
loop_
_entity.id
_entity.type
_entity.pdbx_description
1 polymer ?
#
loop_
_entity_poly.entity_id
_entity_poly.type
_entity_poly.pdbx_seq_one_letter_code
_entity_poly.pdbx_strand_id
1 'polypeptide(L)'
;SPERDVWTDPAFRNRYNGDGFLFYPGTEAGIQGPVTSIRLKVLREGLEDYAYFVLLDKLGDQTYLDQEVSRLATSWWKCDDNPEHLYQVRAALAKRIMEKQSSHGGETRITR
;
A
#
# COMPACT_ATOMS: atom_id res chain seq x y z
N SER A 1 -28.60 12.35 -11.79
CA SER A 1 -30.01 11.96 -12.02
C SER A 1 -30.28 10.71 -11.19
N PRO A 2 -31.46 10.55 -10.59
CA PRO A 2 -31.77 9.45 -9.66
C PRO A 2 -31.71 8.04 -10.26
N GLU A 3 -31.55 7.92 -11.59
CA GLU A 3 -31.63 6.67 -12.34
C GLU A 3 -30.27 6.01 -12.65
N ARG A 4 -29.17 6.56 -12.15
CA ARG A 4 -27.83 6.07 -12.50
C ARG A 4 -27.38 5.01 -11.50
N ASP A 5 -27.38 3.75 -11.94
CA ASP A 5 -26.84 2.63 -11.18
C ASP A 5 -25.31 2.59 -11.28
N VAL A 6 -24.64 2.64 -10.13
CA VAL A 6 -23.17 2.66 -10.03
C VAL A 6 -22.53 1.33 -10.41
N TRP A 7 -23.28 0.23 -10.43
CA TRP A 7 -22.80 -1.07 -10.85
C TRP A 7 -22.70 -1.21 -12.37
N THR A 8 -23.63 -0.57 -13.09
CA THR A 8 -23.69 -0.63 -14.56
C THR A 8 -23.13 0.62 -15.24
N ASP A 9 -23.10 1.77 -14.55
CA ASP A 9 -22.58 3.04 -15.07
C ASP A 9 -21.72 3.80 -14.03
N PRO A 10 -20.50 3.31 -13.73
CA PRO A 10 -19.63 3.86 -12.69
C PRO A 10 -18.91 5.15 -13.09
N ALA A 11 -19.18 5.72 -14.28
CA ALA A 11 -18.41 6.84 -14.79
C ALA A 11 -18.80 8.18 -14.13
N PHE A 12 -17.83 8.87 -13.53
CA PHE A 12 -18.02 10.26 -13.14
C PHE A 12 -17.90 11.16 -14.37
N ARG A 13 -18.90 12.02 -14.58
CA ARG A 13 -19.01 12.95 -15.74
C ARG A 13 -18.80 12.27 -17.10
N ASN A 14 -19.14 10.97 -17.24
CA ASN A 14 -18.95 10.17 -18.45
C ASN A 14 -17.49 10.12 -18.96
N ARG A 15 -16.49 10.42 -18.12
CA ARG A 15 -15.08 10.48 -18.54
C ARG A 15 -14.15 9.63 -17.70
N TYR A 16 -14.51 9.36 -16.45
CA TYR A 16 -13.62 8.70 -15.50
C TYR A 16 -14.35 7.57 -14.76
N ASN A 17 -14.07 6.32 -15.16
CA ASN A 17 -14.67 5.14 -14.55
C ASN A 17 -14.28 5.02 -13.08
N GLY A 18 -15.26 5.01 -12.19
CA GLY A 18 -15.06 4.85 -10.75
C GLY A 18 -14.44 6.05 -10.03
N ASP A 19 -14.20 7.16 -10.73
CA ASP A 19 -13.69 8.39 -10.12
C ASP A 19 -14.67 8.89 -9.05
N GLY A 20 -14.14 9.21 -7.87
CA GLY A 20 -14.91 9.59 -6.68
C GLY A 20 -15.56 8.46 -5.88
N PHE A 21 -15.60 7.20 -6.36
CA PHE A 21 -16.23 6.08 -5.65
C PHE A 21 -15.21 5.04 -5.18
N LEU A 22 -15.04 4.87 -3.87
CA LEU A 22 -14.20 3.81 -3.28
C LEU A 22 -15.00 2.67 -2.66
N PHE A 23 -16.30 2.88 -2.45
CA PHE A 23 -17.27 1.94 -1.93
C PHE A 23 -18.43 1.81 -2.91
N TYR A 24 -19.04 0.63 -2.93
CA TYR A 24 -20.25 0.33 -3.72
C TYR A 24 -21.35 -0.21 -2.80
N PRO A 25 -22.65 -0.05 -3.13
CA PRO A 25 -23.74 -0.64 -2.36
C PRO A 25 -23.67 -2.17 -2.39
N GLY A 26 -23.55 -2.85 -1.25
CA GLY A 26 -23.38 -4.30 -1.18
C GLY A 26 -24.62 -5.14 -1.49
N THR A 27 -25.79 -4.51 -1.66
CA THR A 27 -27.07 -5.20 -1.93
C THR A 27 -27.00 -6.11 -3.16
N GLU A 28 -26.39 -5.64 -4.25
CA GLU A 28 -26.20 -6.42 -5.49
C GLU A 28 -25.27 -7.63 -5.28
N ALA A 29 -24.42 -7.59 -4.26
CA ALA A 29 -23.52 -8.67 -3.88
C ALA A 29 -24.05 -9.52 -2.71
N GLY A 30 -25.29 -9.31 -2.27
CA GLY A 30 -25.89 -10.01 -1.12
C GLY A 30 -25.30 -9.63 0.25
N ILE A 31 -24.58 -8.50 0.34
CA ILE A 31 -23.92 -8.02 1.56
C ILE A 31 -24.72 -6.85 2.14
N GLN A 32 -25.04 -6.93 3.43
CA GLN A 32 -25.64 -5.81 4.16
C GLN A 32 -24.59 -4.73 4.45
N GLY A 33 -24.67 -3.61 3.73
CA GLY A 33 -23.77 -2.46 3.88
C GLY A 33 -22.90 -2.20 2.63
N PRO A 34 -21.93 -1.27 2.71
CA PRO A 34 -21.05 -0.97 1.59
C PRO A 34 -20.02 -2.08 1.38
N VAL A 35 -19.68 -2.36 0.11
CA VAL A 35 -18.56 -3.22 -0.29
C VAL A 35 -17.39 -2.36 -0.77
N THR A 36 -16.18 -2.80 -0.47
CA THR A 36 -14.96 -2.10 -0.83
C THR A 36 -14.59 -2.33 -2.30
N SER A 37 -14.10 -1.29 -2.99
CA SER A 37 -13.50 -1.44 -4.31
C SER A 37 -12.09 -2.06 -4.25
N ILE A 38 -11.64 -2.64 -5.36
CA ILE A 38 -10.24 -3.06 -5.55
C ILE A 38 -9.29 -1.88 -5.34
N ARG A 39 -9.63 -0.68 -5.84
CA ARG A 39 -8.83 0.54 -5.68
C ARG A 39 -8.62 0.91 -4.21
N LEU A 40 -9.65 0.76 -3.36
CA LEU A 40 -9.52 0.97 -1.93
C LEU A 40 -8.63 -0.09 -1.25
N LYS A 41 -8.63 -1.33 -1.74
CA LYS A 41 -7.73 -2.37 -1.24
C LYS A 41 -6.29 -2.09 -1.61
N VAL A 42 -6.01 -1.71 -2.86
CA VAL A 42 -4.67 -1.30 -3.30
C VAL A 42 -4.18 -0.07 -2.53
N LEU A 43 -5.04 0.92 -2.24
CA LEU A 43 -4.68 2.07 -1.41
C LEU A 43 -4.30 1.66 0.02
N ARG A 44 -5.06 0.73 0.62
CA ARG A 44 -4.74 0.18 1.94
C ARG A 44 -3.38 -0.52 1.93
N GLU A 45 -3.13 -1.35 0.93
CA GLU A 45 -1.82 -2.03 0.79
C GLU A 45 -0.67 -1.02 0.66
N GLY A 46 -0.86 0.07 -0.09
CA GLY A 46 0.15 1.13 -0.16
C GLY A 46 0.40 1.85 1.17
N LEU A 47 -0.63 2.00 2.01
CA LEU A 47 -0.47 2.54 3.37
C LEU A 47 0.28 1.57 4.30
N GLU A 48 0.07 0.26 4.13
CA GLU A 48 0.82 -0.78 4.84
C GLU A 48 2.31 -0.74 4.44
N ASP A 49 2.61 -0.52 3.15
CA ASP A 49 3.99 -0.35 2.68
C ASP A 49 4.67 0.88 3.29
N TYR A 50 3.95 1.99 3.41
CA TYR A 50 4.46 3.19 4.06
C TYR A 50 4.84 2.96 5.53
N ALA A 51 4.19 2.01 6.22
CA ALA A 51 4.57 1.67 7.59
C ALA A 51 5.99 1.08 7.67
N TYR A 52 6.43 0.31 6.66
CA TYR A 52 7.83 -0.15 6.60
C TYR A 52 8.80 1.02 6.48
N PHE A 53 8.43 2.04 5.71
CA PHE A 53 9.28 3.21 5.48
C PHE A 53 9.49 3.97 6.79
N VAL A 54 8.41 4.23 7.51
CA VAL A 54 8.44 4.88 8.83
C VAL A 54 9.24 4.07 9.85
N LEU A 55 9.16 2.73 9.81
CA LEU A 55 9.91 1.87 10.73
C LEU A 55 11.41 1.91 10.45
N LEU A 56 11.82 1.80 9.18
CA LEU A 56 13.24 1.86 8.79
C LEU A 56 13.85 3.25 9.01
N ASP A 57 13.07 4.31 8.75
CA ASP A 57 13.42 5.69 9.07
C ASP A 57 13.74 5.85 10.56
N LYS A 58 12.85 5.39 11.44
CA LYS A 58 13.06 5.41 12.90
C LYS A 58 14.26 4.57 13.36
N LEU A 59 14.62 3.55 12.61
CA LEU A 59 15.80 2.71 12.86
C LEU A 59 17.07 3.26 12.21
N GLY A 60 17.01 4.45 11.59
CA GLY A 60 18.13 5.13 10.94
C GLY A 60 18.66 4.40 9.71
N ASP A 61 17.80 3.73 8.95
CA ASP A 61 18.18 2.91 7.78
C ASP A 61 17.55 3.40 6.47
N GLN A 62 17.44 4.72 6.33
CA GLN A 62 16.89 5.38 5.13
C GLN A 62 17.64 4.99 3.85
N THR A 63 18.98 4.87 3.91
CA THR A 63 19.79 4.51 2.73
C THR A 63 19.40 3.14 2.17
N TYR A 64 19.16 2.14 3.03
CA TYR A 64 18.72 0.82 2.58
C TYR A 64 17.31 0.89 2.00
N LEU A 65 16.40 1.62 2.66
CA LEU A 65 15.05 1.84 2.17
C LEU A 65 15.06 2.43 0.75
N ASP A 66 15.82 3.50 0.52
CA ASP A 66 15.90 4.17 -0.77
C ASP A 66 16.46 3.25 -1.86
N GLN A 67 17.47 2.45 -1.53
CA GLN A 67 18.05 1.46 -2.45
C GLN A 67 17.00 0.43 -2.89
N GLU A 68 16.24 -0.13 -1.94
CA GLU A 68 15.27 -1.17 -2.24
C GLU A 68 14.06 -0.63 -3.02
N VAL A 69 13.55 0.56 -2.65
CA VAL A 69 12.40 1.21 -3.31
C VAL A 69 12.75 1.68 -4.73
N SER A 70 13.97 2.18 -4.94
CA SER A 70 14.43 2.64 -6.26
C SER A 70 14.47 1.54 -7.31
N ARG A 71 14.46 0.25 -6.91
CA ARG A 71 14.34 -0.88 -7.84
C ARG A 71 12.95 -0.99 -8.47
N LEU A 72 11.91 -0.56 -7.74
CA LEU A 72 10.53 -0.58 -8.21
C LEU A 72 10.15 0.75 -8.85
N ALA A 73 10.33 1.85 -8.12
CA ALA A 73 9.86 3.17 -8.50
C ALA A 73 11.02 4.06 -8.91
N THR A 74 11.50 3.88 -10.14
CA THR A 74 12.64 4.63 -10.69
C THR A 74 12.32 6.11 -10.96
N SER A 75 11.05 6.43 -11.24
CA SER A 75 10.59 7.81 -11.43
C SER A 75 9.07 7.89 -11.28
N TRP A 76 8.53 9.12 -11.26
CA TRP A 76 7.09 9.36 -11.18
C TRP A 76 6.26 8.64 -12.27
N TRP A 77 6.85 8.41 -13.44
CA TRP A 77 6.18 7.80 -14.59
C TRP A 77 6.55 6.34 -14.80
N LYS A 78 7.48 5.80 -14.00
CA LYS A 78 8.04 4.46 -14.19
C LYS A 78 8.13 3.72 -12.87
N CYS A 79 7.13 2.87 -12.66
CA CYS A 79 7.05 1.88 -11.62
C CYS A 79 7.09 0.48 -12.26
N ASP A 80 7.75 -0.46 -11.60
CA ASP A 80 7.71 -1.88 -11.95
C ASP A 80 6.27 -2.41 -11.85
N ASP A 81 5.83 -3.15 -12.86
CA ASP A 81 4.49 -3.74 -12.97
C ASP A 81 4.48 -5.24 -12.65
N ASN A 82 5.64 -5.84 -12.34
CA ASN A 82 5.73 -7.22 -11.90
C ASN A 82 5.39 -7.35 -10.40
N PRO A 83 4.26 -7.99 -10.03
CA PRO A 83 3.87 -8.14 -8.62
C PRO A 83 4.89 -8.92 -7.79
N GLU A 84 5.65 -9.84 -8.40
CA GLU A 84 6.65 -10.63 -7.70
C GLU A 84 7.79 -9.75 -7.16
N HIS A 85 8.22 -8.74 -7.92
CA HIS A 85 9.27 -7.82 -7.49
C HIS A 85 8.79 -6.96 -6.30
N LEU A 86 7.51 -6.55 -6.29
CA LEU A 86 6.92 -5.85 -5.16
C LEU A 86 6.96 -6.71 -3.89
N TYR A 87 6.57 -7.98 -3.98
CA TYR A 87 6.59 -8.89 -2.84
C TYR A 87 8.01 -9.16 -2.32
N GLN A 88 8.99 -9.26 -3.22
CA GLN A 88 10.39 -9.41 -2.84
C GLN A 88 10.92 -8.20 -2.05
N VAL A 89 10.59 -6.98 -2.50
CA VAL A 89 10.94 -5.75 -1.79
C VAL A 89 10.26 -5.70 -0.42
N ARG A 90 8.96 -5.99 -0.35
CA ARG A 90 8.23 -6.05 0.95
C ARG A 90 8.88 -7.01 1.93
N ALA A 91 9.23 -8.22 1.48
CA ALA A 91 9.90 -9.21 2.30
C ALA A 91 11.30 -8.75 2.75
N ALA A 92 12.06 -8.08 1.87
CA ALA A 92 13.37 -7.54 2.19
C ALA A 92 13.30 -6.42 3.25
N LEU A 93 12.37 -5.47 3.12
CA LEU A 93 12.14 -4.40 4.11
C LEU A 93 11.74 -4.98 5.47
N ALA A 94 10.79 -5.93 5.48
CA ALA A 94 10.35 -6.58 6.72
C ALA A 94 11.49 -7.32 7.42
N LYS A 95 12.28 -8.11 6.67
CA LYS A 95 13.47 -8.80 7.19
C LYS A 95 14.46 -7.80 7.79
N ARG A 96 14.73 -6.69 7.09
CA ARG A 96 15.67 -5.66 7.57
C ARG A 96 15.22 -5.01 8.87
N ILE A 97 13.92 -4.73 9.01
CA ILE A 97 13.35 -4.20 10.26
C ILE A 97 13.61 -5.16 11.42
N MET A 98 13.38 -6.46 11.22
CA MET A 98 13.63 -7.47 12.27
C MET A 98 15.09 -7.53 12.69
N GLU A 99 16.03 -7.47 11.73
CA GLU A 99 17.47 -7.41 12.00
C GLU A 99 17.84 -6.16 12.82
N LYS A 100 17.36 -4.99 12.40
CA LYS A 100 17.65 -3.70 13.04
C LYS A 100 17.06 -3.61 14.45
N GLN A 101 15.85 -4.11 14.67
CA GLN A 101 15.21 -4.16 15.99
C GLN A 101 15.97 -5.07 16.95
N SER A 102 16.49 -6.20 16.47
CA SER A 102 17.29 -7.12 17.27
C SER A 102 18.59 -6.48 17.76
N SER A 103 19.26 -5.70 16.90
CA SER A 103 20.47 -4.95 17.26
C SER A 103 20.20 -3.78 18.22
N HIS A 104 19.13 -3.01 18.00
CA HIS A 104 18.72 -1.90 18.89
C HIS A 104 18.30 -2.37 20.29
N GLY A 105 17.64 -3.52 20.38
CA GLY A 105 17.29 -4.14 21.65
C GLY A 105 18.49 -4.63 22.47
N GLY A 106 19.59 -4.99 21.79
CA GLY A 106 20.85 -5.38 22.42
C GLY A 106 21.60 -4.22 23.07
N GLU A 107 21.69 -3.08 22.37
CA GLU A 107 22.36 -1.86 22.88
C GLU A 107 21.66 -1.28 24.13
N THR A 108 20.33 -1.36 24.18
CA THR A 108 19.55 -0.87 25.33
C THR A 108 19.71 -1.76 26.56
N ARG A 109 20.12 -3.02 26.40
CA ARG A 109 20.24 -4.00 27.49
C ARG A 109 21.62 -4.05 28.15
N ILE A 110 22.66 -3.57 27.46
CA ILE A 110 24.05 -3.54 27.97
C ILE A 110 24.33 -2.29 28.82
N THR A 111 23.46 -1.28 28.77
CA THR A 111 23.60 0.01 29.47
C THR A 111 22.79 0.12 30.77
N ARG A 112 22.35 -1.00 31.36
CA ARG A 112 21.66 -1.05 32.67
C ARG A 112 22.32 -1.99 33.65
#